data_AF-A0A392Q806-F1
#
_entry.id   AF-A0A392Q806-F1
#
_cell.length_a   1.000
_cell.length_b   1.000
_cell.length_c   1.000
_cell.angle_alpha   90.00
_cell.angle_beta   90.00
_cell.angle_gamma   90.00
#
_symmetry.space_group_name_H-M   'P 1'
#
loop_
_entity.id
_entity.type
_entity.pdbx_description
1 polymer ?
#
loop_
_entity_poly.entity_id
_entity_poly.type
_entity_poly.pdbx_seq_one_letter_code
_entity_poly.pdbx_strand_id
1 'polypeptide(L)'
;NPEGAIKWVEEVEIIFEAMGCTDENKTTLGVYVLREEANNWWRNVKLRIGADGVAIVWELFRREFLRKYFSADVKNKKVVEFMELMQGNMSVSEYSVKFEALCV
;
A
#
# COMPACT_ATOMS: atom_id res chain seq x y z
N ASN A 1 -2.48 8.70 1.75
CA ASN A 1 -3.16 8.00 2.84
C ASN A 1 -2.66 6.55 2.83
N PRO A 2 -1.83 6.15 3.81
CA PRO A 2 -1.28 4.80 3.90
C PRO A 2 -2.33 3.71 4.11
N GLU A 3 -3.24 3.90 5.07
CA GLU A 3 -4.25 2.90 5.43
C GLU A 3 -5.18 2.63 4.24
N GLY A 4 -5.59 3.70 3.54
CA GLY A 4 -6.39 3.57 2.32
C GLY A 4 -5.64 2.86 1.19
N ALA A 5 -4.32 3.05 1.08
CA ALA A 5 -3.51 2.39 0.06
C ALA A 5 -3.32 0.90 0.37
N ILE A 6 -3.11 0.54 1.63
CA ILE A 6 -3.01 -0.86 2.09
C ILE A 6 -4.33 -1.59 1.83
N LYS A 7 -5.44 -1.03 2.31
CA LYS A 7 -6.78 -1.60 2.11
C LYS A 7 -7.10 -1.79 0.63
N TRP A 8 -6.73 -0.84 -0.22
CA TRP A 8 -6.94 -0.95 -1.66
C TRP A 8 -6.15 -2.11 -2.27
N VAL A 9 -4.89 -2.34 -1.86
CA VAL A 9 -4.11 -3.50 -2.34
C VAL A 9 -4.76 -4.80 -1.88
N GLU A 10 -5.15 -4.90 -0.61
CA GLU A 10 -5.81 -6.09 -0.06
C GLU A 10 -7.12 -6.43 -0.80
N GLU A 11 -7.98 -5.43 -1.04
CA GLU A 11 -9.25 -5.63 -1.76
C GLU A 11 -9.02 -6.12 -3.20
N VAL A 12 -8.02 -5.57 -3.89
CA VAL A 12 -7.66 -6.00 -5.25
C VAL A 12 -7.09 -7.43 -5.26
N GLU A 13 -6.30 -7.80 -4.24
CA GLU A 13 -5.74 -9.15 -4.12
C GLU A 13 -6.81 -10.20 -3.85
N ILE A 14 -7.81 -9.88 -3.01
CA ILE A 14 -8.99 -10.74 -2.80
C ILE A 14 -9.73 -10.96 -4.13
N ILE A 15 -9.90 -9.91 -4.94
CA ILE A 15 -10.54 -10.01 -6.26
C ILE A 15 -9.72 -10.91 -7.20
N PHE A 16 -8.39 -10.79 -7.21
CA PHE A 16 -7.53 -11.64 -8.02
C PHE A 16 -7.60 -13.11 -7.63
N GLU A 17 -7.63 -13.40 -6.33
CA GLU A 17 -7.79 -14.76 -5.81
C GLU A 17 -9.15 -15.33 -6.22
N ALA A 18 -10.23 -14.58 -6.00
CA ALA A 18 -11.59 -15.00 -6.36
C ALA A 18 -11.76 -15.27 -7.88
N MET A 19 -11.04 -14.52 -8.73
CA MET A 19 -11.07 -14.70 -10.19
C MET A 19 -10.05 -15.75 -10.70
N GLY A 20 -9.18 -16.28 -9.85
CA GLY A 20 -8.10 -17.18 -10.28
C GLY A 20 -7.10 -16.52 -11.22
N CYS A 21 -6.80 -15.23 -11.02
CA CYS A 21 -5.87 -14.48 -11.87
C CYS A 21 -4.43 -15.02 -11.76
N THR A 22 -3.83 -15.30 -12.91
CA THR A 22 -2.39 -15.61 -12.99
C THR A 22 -1.54 -14.38 -12.68
N ASP A 23 -0.32 -14.58 -12.20
CA ASP A 23 0.58 -13.49 -11.81
C ASP A 23 0.90 -12.53 -12.99
N GLU A 24 0.91 -13.05 -14.22
CA GLU A 24 1.10 -12.24 -15.43
C GLU A 24 -0.06 -11.25 -15.65
N ASN A 25 -1.28 -11.65 -15.30
CA ASN A 25 -2.49 -10.85 -15.53
C ASN A 25 -2.75 -9.84 -14.41
N LYS A 26 -2.28 -10.11 -13.18
CA LYS A 26 -2.51 -9.25 -12.00
C LYS A 26 -2.05 -7.81 -12.22
N THR A 27 -0.84 -7.59 -12.75
CA THR A 27 -0.36 -6.21 -13.01
C THR A 27 -1.28 -5.47 -13.98
N THR A 28 -1.69 -6.11 -15.08
CA THR A 28 -2.54 -5.48 -16.10
C THR A 28 -3.89 -5.08 -15.52
N LEU A 29 -4.53 -5.99 -14.79
CA LEU A 29 -5.85 -5.76 -14.18
C LEU A 29 -5.78 -4.76 -13.02
N GLY A 30 -4.75 -4.86 -12.17
CA GLY A 30 -4.57 -3.98 -11.02
C GLY A 30 -4.29 -2.54 -11.42
N VAL A 31 -3.60 -2.34 -12.54
CA VAL A 31 -3.38 -1.01 -13.11
C VAL A 31 -4.67 -0.47 -13.74
N TYR A 32 -5.51 -1.33 -14.33
CA TYR A 32 -6.78 -0.93 -14.93
C TYR A 32 -7.78 -0.37 -13.90
N VAL A 33 -7.73 -0.84 -12.66
CA VAL A 33 -8.61 -0.36 -11.58
C VAL A 33 -8.13 0.95 -10.94
N LEU A 34 -6.91 1.42 -11.24
CA LEU A 34 -6.45 2.73 -10.79
C LEU A 34 -7.31 3.86 -11.39
N ARG A 35 -7.42 4.95 -10.63
CA ARG A 35 -8.19 6.14 -11.02
C ARG A 35 -7.32 7.39 -10.88
N GLU A 36 -7.60 8.36 -11.74
CA GLU A 36 -7.10 9.75 -11.63
C GLU A 36 -5.58 9.85 -11.35
N GLU A 37 -5.21 10.49 -10.24
CA GLU A 37 -3.81 10.75 -9.84
C GLU A 37 -2.99 9.46 -9.76
N ALA A 38 -3.57 8.38 -9.22
CA ALA A 38 -2.86 7.12 -9.04
C ALA A 38 -2.50 6.47 -10.38
N ASN A 39 -3.40 6.54 -11.37
CA ASN A 39 -3.13 6.04 -12.72
C ASN A 39 -2.05 6.89 -13.42
N ASN A 40 -2.14 8.23 -13.31
CA ASN A 40 -1.13 9.13 -13.88
C ASN A 40 0.25 8.90 -13.27
N TRP A 41 0.33 8.75 -11.95
CA TRP A 41 1.58 8.41 -11.25
C TRP A 41 2.16 7.08 -11.75
N TRP A 42 1.34 6.04 -11.86
CA TRP A 42 1.82 4.73 -12.27
C TRP A 42 2.35 4.73 -13.70
N ARG A 43 1.71 5.45 -14.64
CA ARG A 43 2.23 5.61 -16.01
C ARG A 43 3.66 6.18 -16.02
N ASN A 44 3.94 7.16 -15.18
CA ASN A 44 5.28 7.75 -15.07
C ASN A 44 6.29 6.77 -14.46
N VAL A 45 5.89 6.02 -13.43
CA VAL A 45 6.74 4.98 -12.82
C VAL A 45 7.06 3.88 -13.82
N LYS A 46 6.06 3.42 -14.58
CA LYS A 46 6.21 2.40 -15.63
C LYS A 46 7.23 2.81 -16.69
N LEU A 47 7.25 4.09 -17.09
CA LEU A 47 8.25 4.59 -18.03
C LEU A 47 9.68 4.54 -17.47
N ARG A 48 9.86 4.86 -16.19
CA ARG A 48 11.19 4.78 -15.55
C ARG A 48 11.66 3.34 -15.40
N ILE A 49 10.81 2.46 -14.87
CA ILE A 49 11.15 1.05 -14.60
C ILE A 49 11.29 0.25 -15.91
N GLY A 50 10.44 0.53 -16.90
CA GLY A 50 10.51 -0.12 -18.21
C GLY A 50 11.78 0.21 -18.99
N ALA A 51 12.43 1.35 -18.70
CA ALA A 51 13.75 1.66 -19.25
C ALA A 51 14.85 0.74 -18.72
N ASP A 52 14.66 0.16 -17.52
CA ASP A 52 15.61 -0.75 -16.89
C ASP A 52 15.45 -2.22 -17.36
N GLY A 53 14.51 -2.49 -18.28
CA GLY A 53 14.26 -3.84 -18.83
C GLY A 53 13.67 -4.85 -17.85
N VAL A 54 13.29 -4.40 -16.64
CA VAL A 54 12.72 -5.27 -15.60
C VAL A 54 11.25 -5.59 -15.93
N ALA A 55 10.90 -6.88 -15.93
CA ALA A 55 9.52 -7.31 -16.06
C ALA A 55 8.68 -6.77 -14.89
N ILE A 56 7.59 -6.06 -15.21
CA ILE A 56 6.75 -5.42 -14.22
C ILE A 56 5.69 -6.41 -13.71
N VAL A 57 6.12 -7.27 -12.78
CA VAL A 57 5.25 -8.20 -12.06
C VAL A 57 4.49 -7.49 -10.93
N TRP A 58 3.40 -8.10 -10.46
CA TRP A 58 2.48 -7.51 -9.48
C TRP A 58 3.20 -7.05 -8.20
N GLU A 59 4.13 -7.86 -7.69
CA GLU A 59 4.95 -7.53 -6.52
C GLU A 59 5.73 -6.22 -6.67
N LEU A 60 6.25 -5.95 -7.88
CA LEU A 60 6.97 -4.71 -8.16
C LEU A 60 6.01 -3.50 -8.11
N PHE A 61 4.81 -3.66 -8.67
CA PHE A 61 3.77 -2.65 -8.58
C PHE A 61 3.39 -2.37 -7.12
N ARG A 62 3.07 -3.40 -6.33
CA ARG A 62 2.71 -3.26 -4.90
C ARG A 62 3.76 -2.49 -4.13
N ARG A 63 5.03 -2.86 -4.30
CA ARG A 63 6.16 -2.21 -3.64
C ARG A 63 6.24 -0.73 -3.96
N GLU A 64 6.18 -0.36 -5.24
CA GLU A 64 6.25 1.05 -5.65
C GLU A 64 5.00 1.84 -5.22
N PHE A 65 3.83 1.21 -5.28
CA PHE A 65 2.56 1.79 -4.85
C PHE A 65 2.58 2.12 -3.35
N LEU A 66 2.92 1.13 -2.52
CA LEU A 66 3.05 1.33 -1.08
C LEU A 66 4.16 2.33 -0.76
N ARG A 67 5.29 2.33 -1.48
CA ARG A 67 6.34 3.35 -1.27
C ARG A 67 5.86 4.78 -1.56
N LYS A 68 4.98 4.98 -2.55
CA LYS A 68 4.40 6.30 -2.88
C LYS A 68 3.46 6.81 -1.78
N TYR A 69 2.62 5.93 -1.22
CA TYR A 69 1.59 6.31 -0.25
C TYR A 69 2.02 6.16 1.21
N PHE A 70 3.06 5.35 1.45
CA PHE A 70 3.67 5.06 2.74
C PHE A 70 5.18 5.38 2.69
N SER A 71 5.47 6.68 2.54
CA SER A 71 6.83 7.20 2.48
C SER A 71 7.57 7.01 3.81
N ALA A 72 8.90 7.14 3.78
CA ALA A 72 9.73 7.07 4.98
C ALA A 72 9.29 8.06 6.06
N ASP A 73 8.88 9.27 5.68
CA ASP A 73 8.41 10.28 6.62
C ASP A 73 7.12 9.85 7.35
N VAL A 74 6.21 9.20 6.63
CA VAL A 74 4.97 8.69 7.23
C VAL A 74 5.25 7.53 8.18
N LYS A 75 6.16 6.63 7.80
CA LYS A 75 6.63 5.54 8.67
C LYS A 75 7.31 6.09 9.93
N ASN A 76 8.22 7.05 9.77
CA ASN A 76 8.93 7.67 10.87
C ASN A 76 7.96 8.38 11.82
N LYS A 77 6.94 9.06 11.30
CA LYS A 77 5.90 9.68 12.12
C LYS A 77 5.14 8.63 12.95
N LYS A 78 4.73 7.50 12.34
CA LYS A 78 4.10 6.40 13.08
C LYS A 78 5.01 5.83 14.17
N VAL A 79 6.30 5.68 13.90
CA VAL A 79 7.28 5.20 14.91
C VAL A 79 7.38 6.16 16.09
N VAL A 80 7.43 7.47 15.84
CA VAL A 80 7.44 8.46 16.92
C VAL A 80 6.14 8.40 17.73
N GLU A 81 4.99 8.39 17.06
CA GLU A 81 3.68 8.26 17.73
C GLU A 81 3.56 6.96 18.54
N PHE A 82 4.16 5.86 18.05
CA PHE A 82 4.21 4.58 18.76
C PHE A 82 5.10 4.64 19.99
N MET A 83 6.29 5.24 19.89
CA MET A 83 7.20 5.41 21.04
C MET A 83 6.59 6.26 22.15
N GLU A 84 5.77 7.23 21.79
CA GLU A 84 5.07 8.11 22.72
C GLU A 84 3.72 7.54 23.19
N LEU A 85 3.28 6.39 22.66
CA LEU A 85 1.98 5.81 22.96
C LEU A 85 1.93 5.23 24.38
N MET A 86 1.36 6.00 25.30
CA MET A 86 0.99 5.52 26.64
C MET A 86 -0.51 5.30 26.76
N GLN A 87 -0.94 4.29 27.51
CA GLN A 87 -2.37 4.03 27.77
C GLN A 87 -3.06 5.25 28.40
N GLY A 88 -2.42 5.85 29.42
CA GLY A 88 -2.98 7.01 30.12
C GLY A 88 -4.40 6.73 30.62
N ASN A 89 -5.34 7.58 30.21
CA ASN A 89 -6.77 7.47 30.58
C ASN A 89 -7.60 6.65 29.55
N MET A 90 -6.98 6.10 28.51
CA MET A 90 -7.70 5.25 27.54
C MET A 90 -8.08 3.92 28.19
N SER A 91 -9.25 3.41 27.81
CA SER A 91 -9.57 2.01 28.06
C SER A 91 -8.57 1.10 27.32
N VAL A 92 -8.41 -0.13 27.80
CA VAL A 92 -7.55 -1.12 27.15
C VAL A 92 -7.97 -1.34 25.69
N SER A 93 -9.27 -1.30 25.39
CA SER A 93 -9.78 -1.45 24.03
C SER A 93 -9.36 -0.29 23.12
N GLU A 94 -9.48 0.96 23.59
CA GLU A 94 -9.08 2.13 22.81
C GLU A 94 -7.57 2.16 22.58
N TYR A 95 -6.79 1.79 23.60
CA TYR A 95 -5.35 1.65 23.48
C TYR A 95 -4.95 0.57 22.46
N SER A 96 -5.60 -0.61 22.49
CA SER A 96 -5.31 -1.70 21.55
C SER A 96 -5.54 -1.27 20.10
N VAL A 97 -6.68 -0.62 19.82
CA VAL A 97 -7.00 -0.13 18.48
C VAL A 97 -5.94 0.88 18.00
N LYS A 98 -5.50 1.80 18.87
CA LYS A 98 -4.48 2.79 18.53
C LYS A 98 -3.09 2.16 18.34
N PHE A 99 -2.75 1.18 19.17
CA PHE A 99 -1.52 0.40 19.06
C PHE A 99 -1.46 -0.35 17.72
N GLU A 100 -2.52 -1.07 17.37
CA GLU A 100 -2.63 -1.83 16.13
C GLU A 100 -2.51 -0.93 14.90
N ALA A 101 -3.14 0.25 14.89
CA ALA A 101 -3.06 1.20 13.78
C ALA A 101 -1.63 1.76 13.53
N LEU A 102 -0.80 1.84 14.58
CA LEU A 102 0.56 2.35 14.52
C LEU A 102 1.60 1.27 14.20
N CYS A 103 1.27 -0.02 14.37
CA CYS A 103 2.15 -1.14 14.00
C CYS A 103 2.21 -1.43 12.50
N VAL A 104 1.33 -0.82 11.69
CA VAL A 104 1.18 -1.07 10.24
C VAL A 104 1.97 -0.06 9.41
#